data_AF-A0A938SD41-F1
#
_entry.id   AF-A0A938SD41-F1
#
_cell.length_a   1.000
_cell.length_b   1.000
_cell.length_c   1.000
_cell.angle_alpha   90.00
_cell.angle_beta   90.00
_cell.angle_gamma   90.00
#
_symmetry.space_group_name_H-M   'P 1'
#
loop_
_entity.id
_entity.type
_entity.pdbx_description
1 polymer ?
#
loop_
_entity_poly.entity_id
_entity_poly.type
_entity_poly.pdbx_seq_one_letter_code
_entity_poly.pdbx_strand_id
1 'polypeptide(L)' 'MAKLNIKRPEECRYDAVALGEVMMRIDPGDVPTARARTARLWHGGGETNVAEGLSYCF' A
#
# COMPACT_ATOMS: atom_id res chain seq x y z
N MET A 1 24.62 22.06 -2.43
CA MET A 1 23.30 21.41 -2.30
C MET A 1 22.30 22.45 -1.82
N ALA A 2 21.07 22.45 -2.33
CA ALA A 2 20.03 23.36 -1.85
C ALA A 2 19.61 23.02 -0.42
N LYS A 3 19.39 24.02 0.44
CA LYS A 3 18.93 23.84 1.82
C LYS A 3 17.45 23.50 1.80
N LEU A 4 17.09 22.27 2.16
CA LEU A 4 15.70 21.84 2.28
C LEU A 4 15.05 22.49 3.51
N ASN A 5 13.87 23.06 3.34
CA ASN A 5 13.07 23.60 4.43
C ASN A 5 12.13 22.51 4.97
N ILE A 6 12.58 21.77 5.97
CA ILE A 6 11.83 20.67 6.58
C ILE A 6 10.95 21.22 7.70
N LYS A 7 9.66 20.89 7.67
CA LYS A 7 8.69 21.27 8.71
C LYS A 7 8.93 20.48 9.99
N ARG A 8 8.56 21.06 11.13
CA ARG A 8 8.49 20.30 12.40
C ARG A 8 7.33 19.30 12.35
N PRO A 9 7.43 18.17 13.08
CA PRO A 9 6.37 17.15 13.09
C PRO A 9 4.99 17.71 13.44
N GLU A 10 4.91 18.61 14.42
CA GLU A 10 3.66 19.27 14.83
C GLU A 10 3.01 20.16 13.74
N GLU A 11 3.74 20.49 12.67
CA GLU A 11 3.26 21.26 11.52
C GLU A 11 2.89 20.36 10.32
N CYS A 12 3.10 19.04 10.43
CA CYS A 12 2.74 18.05 9.43
C CYS A 12 1.37 17.44 9.73
N ARG A 13 0.51 17.36 8.70
CA ARG A 13 -0.83 16.76 8.84
C ARG A 13 -0.82 15.23 8.81
N TYR A 14 0.14 14.65 8.08
CA TYR A 14 0.26 13.21 7.86
C TYR A 14 1.71 12.81 8.13
N ASP A 15 1.90 11.68 8.81
CA ASP A 15 3.23 11.11 9.07
C ASP A 15 3.84 10.46 7.82
N ALA A 16 2.97 9.92 6.94
CA ALA A 16 3.35 9.39 5.64
C ALA A 16 2.23 9.62 4.61
N VAL A 17 2.62 9.85 3.35
CA VAL A 17 1.70 9.92 2.21
C VAL A 17 2.27 9.08 1.09
N ALA A 18 1.42 8.21 0.52
CA ALA A 18 1.74 7.40 -0.64
C ALA A 18 0.85 7.80 -1.82
N LEU A 19 1.43 7.82 -3.01
CA LEU A 19 0.72 8.02 -4.27
C LEU A 19 1.13 6.89 -5.21
N GLY A 20 0.17 6.08 -5.64
CA GLY A 20 0.42 4.91 -6.46
C GLY A 20 -0.88 4.23 -6.88
N GLU A 21 -0.76 3.02 -7.41
CA GLU A 21 -1.89 2.21 -7.84
C GLU A 21 -2.32 1.23 -6.74
N VAL A 22 -3.63 1.08 -6.56
CA VAL A 22 -4.21 -0.01 -5.78
C VAL A 22 -4.84 -1.01 -6.74
N MET A 23 -4.37 -2.25 -6.69
CA MET A 23 -4.88 -3.34 -7.50
C MET A 23 -5.66 -4.33 -6.65
N MET A 24 -6.73 -4.88 -7.21
CA MET A 24 -7.42 -6.04 -6.65
C MET A 24 -6.73 -7.32 -7.14
N ARG A 25 -6.14 -8.08 -6.22
CA ARG A 25 -5.55 -9.40 -6.49
C ARG A 25 -6.62 -10.48 -6.29
N ILE A 26 -6.96 -11.14 -7.38
CA ILE A 26 -7.84 -12.31 -7.38
C ILE A 26 -6.96 -13.56 -7.30
N ASP A 27 -6.99 -14.21 -6.15
CA ASP A 27 -6.12 -15.34 -5.84
C ASP A 27 -6.93 -16.64 -5.76
N PRO A 28 -6.79 -17.55 -6.75
CA PRO A 28 -7.52 -18.83 -6.77
C PRO A 28 -6.94 -19.88 -5.80
N GLY A 29 -5.90 -19.55 -5.02
CA GLY A 29 -5.16 -20.51 -4.20
C GLY A 29 -4.42 -21.52 -5.08
N ASP A 30 -4.45 -22.79 -4.70
CA ASP A 30 -3.72 -23.87 -5.39
C ASP A 30 -4.46 -24.41 -6.64
N VAL A 31 -5.45 -23.68 -7.15
CA VAL A 31 -6.24 -24.06 -8.33
C VAL A 31 -5.80 -23.23 -9.54
N PRO A 32 -5.57 -23.83 -10.73
CA PRO A 32 -5.31 -23.06 -11.94
C PRO A 32 -6.42 -22.04 -12.21
N THR A 33 -6.04 -20.78 -12.48
CA THR A 33 -6.99 -19.66 -12.63
C THR A 33 -8.16 -19.96 -13.55
N ALA A 34 -7.91 -20.63 -14.69
CA ALA A 34 -8.94 -20.99 -15.67
C ALA A 34 -9.99 -22.00 -15.16
N ARG A 35 -9.69 -22.74 -14.10
CA ARG A 35 -10.58 -23.76 -13.51
C ARG A 35 -11.19 -23.32 -12.17
N ALA A 36 -10.74 -22.20 -11.62
CA ALA A 36 -11.23 -21.69 -10.35
C ALA A 36 -12.74 -21.40 -10.42
N ARG A 37 -13.44 -21.69 -9.33
CA ARG A 37 -14.86 -21.34 -9.10
C ARG A 37 -15.05 -20.47 -7.86
N THR A 38 -14.00 -20.32 -7.07
CA THR A 38 -13.89 -19.45 -5.90
C THR A 38 -12.50 -18.82 -5.90
N ALA A 39 -12.36 -17.67 -5.25
CA ALA A 39 -11.09 -16.98 -5.09
C ALA A 39 -11.07 -16.18 -3.79
N ARG A 40 -9.87 -15.97 -3.25
CA ARG A 40 -9.60 -14.99 -2.20
C ARG A 40 -9.36 -13.63 -2.85
N LEU A 41 -9.92 -12.59 -2.25
CA LEU A 41 -9.71 -11.22 -2.70
C LEU A 41 -8.76 -10.51 -1.74
N TRP A 42 -7.79 -9.84 -2.32
CA TRP A 42 -6.84 -8.99 -1.60
C TRP A 42 -6.71 -7.66 -2.35
N HIS A 43 -6.46 -6.57 -1.65
CA HIS A 43 -5.86 -5.40 -2.29
C HIS A 43 -4.33 -5.53 -2.23
N GLY A 44 -3.65 -4.77 -3.08
CA GLY A 44 -2.21 -4.62 -3.02
C GLY A 44 -1.74 -3.50 -3.93
N GLY A 45 -0.50 -3.10 -3.77
CA GLY A 45 0.15 -2.04 -4.52
C GLY A 45 1.45 -1.70 -3.81
N GLY A 46 2.53 -1.39 -4.53
CA GLY A 46 3.83 -1.20 -3.91
C GLY A 46 3.79 -0.08 -2.86
N GLU A 47 3.21 1.05 -3.24
CA GLU A 47 3.08 2.23 -2.40
C GLU A 47 2.04 2.03 -1.29
N THR A 48 0.93 1.36 -1.59
CA THR A 48 -0.12 1.03 -0.62
C THR A 48 0.39 0.11 0.48
N ASN A 49 1.10 -0.96 0.10
CA ASN A 49 1.65 -1.91 1.06
C ASN A 49 2.66 -1.23 2.00
N VAL A 50 3.45 -0.27 1.49
CA VAL A 50 4.37 0.52 2.33
C VAL A 50 3.60 1.42 3.29
N ALA A 51 2.60 2.16 2.81
CA ALA A 51 1.79 3.03 3.67
C ALA A 51 1.03 2.25 4.76
N GLU A 52 0.44 1.10 4.41
CA GLU A 52 -0.22 0.21 5.38
C GLU A 52 0.77 -0.36 6.39
N GLY A 53 1.93 -0.82 5.93
CA GLY A 53 3.02 -1.26 6.81
C GLY A 53 3.45 -0.17 7.81
N LEU A 54 3.61 1.06 7.35
CA LEU A 54 3.94 2.21 8.20
C LEU A 54 2.84 2.49 9.23
N SER A 55 1.56 2.35 8.87
CA SER A 55 0.42 2.58 9.78
C SER A 55 0.34 1.59 10.94
N TYR A 56 1.05 0.46 10.87
CA TYR A 56 1.17 -0.48 12.00
C TYR A 56 2.29 -0.11 12.98
N CYS A 57 3.20 0.78 12.60
CA CYS A 57 4.40 1.12 13.38
C CYS A 57 4.33 2.50 14.05
N PHE A 58 3.59 3.44 13.45
CA PHE A 58 3.51 4.85 13.85
C PHE A 58 2.05 5.26 14.02
#